data_AF-A0A1G7REU9-F1
#
_entry.id   AF-A0A1G7REU9-F1
#
_cell.length_a   1.000
_cell.length_b   1.000
_cell.length_c   1.000
_cell.angle_alpha   90.00
_cell.angle_beta   90.00
_cell.angle_gamma   90.00
#
_symmetry.space_group_name_H-M   'P 1'
#
loop_
_entity.id
_entity.type
_entity.pdbx_description
1 polymer ?
#
loop_
_entity_poly.entity_id
_entity_poly.type
_entity_poly.pdbx_seq_one_letter_code
_entity_poly.pdbx_strand_id
1 'polypeptide(L)'
;MSKTIPTLKMSLLALSAGALTLAATQSQAAAPESCQNVRFAEVGWTDITATTALTTEVLDALGYDTRVDTVSVPIAYSGMKNGDFDVFLGNWMPSMASISDPYVEQGTVDRLNANLEGAKYTLAVPQYVYDAGVTNVADLADHTEQFDSKIYGIEAGNDGNMLIQDMIDDDAFGLGDWELIDSSEAGMLAELRSRSSREDWMVFLGWEPHPMNTNFDIAYLEGADDYFGPNLGGATVYTNTRANYVEECGNVGKLLNNLSFTLEMENQLMGTIMDDGEKPREAARAYLQANPAVLDGWLEGVSTVDGEPGLPAVKKALDI
;
A
#
# COMPACT_ATOMS: atom_id res chain seq x y z
N MET A 1 -9.71 -49.98 93.85
CA MET A 1 -10.89 -50.21 92.98
C MET A 1 -11.07 -48.97 92.12
N SER A 2 -10.52 -49.05 90.91
CA SER A 2 -10.39 -47.94 89.95
C SER A 2 -11.31 -48.21 88.77
N LYS A 3 -12.10 -47.21 88.36
CA LYS A 3 -12.71 -47.15 87.03
C LYS A 3 -12.57 -45.72 86.51
N THR A 4 -11.49 -45.49 85.79
CA THR A 4 -11.25 -44.33 84.93
C THR A 4 -11.64 -44.66 83.50
N ILE A 5 -12.34 -43.73 82.85
CA ILE A 5 -12.84 -43.77 81.47
C ILE A 5 -11.69 -43.50 80.50
N PRO A 6 -11.56 -44.20 79.35
CA PRO A 6 -10.74 -43.73 78.25
C PRO A 6 -11.61 -43.03 77.19
N THR A 7 -11.17 -41.82 76.84
CA THR A 7 -11.64 -40.97 75.74
C THR A 7 -11.14 -41.51 74.40
N LEU A 8 -12.05 -41.73 73.45
CA LEU A 8 -11.76 -42.14 72.08
C LEU A 8 -11.29 -40.90 71.28
N LYS A 9 -10.03 -40.87 70.85
CA LYS A 9 -9.51 -39.84 69.92
C LYS A 9 -9.99 -40.17 68.50
N MET A 10 -10.82 -39.29 67.94
CA MET A 10 -11.25 -39.32 66.55
C MET A 10 -10.22 -38.57 65.70
N SER A 11 -9.50 -39.27 64.83
CA SER A 11 -8.57 -38.65 63.87
C SER A 11 -9.36 -37.94 62.77
N LEU A 12 -9.25 -36.61 62.69
CA LEU A 12 -9.64 -35.84 61.51
C LEU A 12 -8.52 -35.93 60.45
N LEU A 13 -8.79 -36.62 59.34
CA LEU A 13 -8.12 -36.35 58.07
C LEU A 13 -8.78 -35.09 57.47
N ALA A 14 -8.08 -33.96 57.51
CA ALA A 14 -8.47 -32.78 56.73
C ALA A 14 -7.81 -32.87 55.35
N LEU A 15 -8.64 -33.10 54.34
CA LEU A 15 -8.31 -33.16 52.93
C LEU A 15 -7.83 -31.78 52.46
N SER A 16 -6.54 -31.65 52.11
CA SER A 16 -6.01 -30.44 51.49
C SER A 16 -6.41 -30.43 50.01
N ALA A 17 -7.44 -29.67 49.64
CA ALA A 17 -7.77 -29.41 48.25
C ALA A 17 -6.71 -28.45 47.67
N GLY A 18 -5.66 -29.02 47.06
CA GLY A 18 -4.72 -28.26 46.26
C GLY A 18 -5.41 -27.76 45.00
N ALA A 19 -5.65 -26.45 44.92
CA ALA A 19 -6.01 -25.79 43.68
C ALA A 19 -4.80 -25.87 42.73
N LEU A 20 -4.83 -26.82 41.79
CA LEU A 20 -3.98 -26.79 40.61
C LEU A 20 -4.45 -25.61 39.76
N THR A 21 -3.82 -24.46 39.91
CA THR A 21 -3.81 -23.43 38.86
C THR A 21 -3.05 -24.03 37.69
N LEU A 22 -3.78 -24.55 36.70
CA LEU A 22 -3.24 -24.73 35.35
C LEU A 22 -2.85 -23.32 34.86
N ALA A 23 -1.60 -22.95 35.05
CA ALA A 23 -0.99 -21.95 34.20
C ALA A 23 -1.01 -22.57 32.79
N ALA A 24 -2.01 -22.19 32.00
CA ALA A 24 -1.97 -22.39 30.57
C ALA A 24 -0.76 -21.59 30.09
N THR A 25 0.38 -22.25 29.94
CA THR A 25 1.40 -21.81 29.00
C THR A 25 0.68 -21.69 27.67
N GLN A 26 0.35 -20.47 27.28
CA GLN A 26 0.02 -20.15 25.90
C GLN A 26 1.26 -20.56 25.11
N SER A 27 1.22 -21.77 24.54
CA SER A 27 2.18 -22.15 23.54
C SER A 27 1.99 -21.13 22.43
N GLN A 28 2.96 -20.24 22.24
CA GLN A 28 3.00 -19.36 21.07
C GLN A 28 3.05 -20.32 19.89
N ALA A 29 1.91 -20.46 19.20
CA ALA A 29 1.81 -21.35 18.06
C ALA A 29 2.56 -20.69 16.91
N ALA A 30 3.50 -21.42 16.31
CA ALA A 30 4.12 -21.01 15.06
C ALA A 30 3.04 -20.74 14.01
N ALA A 31 3.33 -19.81 13.09
CA ALA A 31 2.40 -19.48 12.02
C ALA A 31 2.06 -20.74 11.18
N PRO A 32 0.79 -20.91 10.75
CA PRO A 32 0.42 -22.00 9.83
C PRO A 32 1.32 -22.00 8.59
N GLU A 33 1.64 -23.16 8.05
CA GLU A 33 2.51 -23.29 6.87
C GLU A 33 1.99 -22.48 5.66
N SER A 34 0.66 -22.40 5.48
CA SER A 34 0.02 -21.59 4.44
C SER A 34 0.24 -20.08 4.59
N CYS A 35 0.62 -19.62 5.79
CA CYS A 35 0.86 -18.22 6.12
C CYS A 35 2.35 -17.85 6.13
N GLN A 36 3.25 -18.81 5.91
CA GLN A 36 4.70 -18.56 5.98
C GLN A 36 5.22 -17.84 4.73
N ASN A 37 4.59 -18.05 3.57
CA ASN A 37 4.93 -17.37 2.33
C ASN A 37 3.85 -16.34 2.00
N VAL A 38 4.17 -15.05 2.16
CA VAL A 38 3.25 -13.95 1.88
C VAL A 38 3.42 -13.49 0.43
N ARG A 39 2.34 -13.60 -0.36
CA ARG A 39 2.38 -13.28 -1.79
C ARG A 39 1.79 -11.89 -2.06
N PHE A 40 2.62 -10.99 -2.52
CA PHE A 40 2.25 -9.64 -2.88
C PHE A 40 1.97 -9.54 -4.38
N ALA A 41 0.85 -8.93 -4.73
CA ALA A 41 0.73 -8.24 -6.00
C ALA A 41 1.35 -6.85 -5.84
N GLU A 42 2.18 -6.45 -6.80
CA GLU A 42 2.76 -5.11 -6.90
C GLU A 42 2.45 -4.57 -8.30
N VAL A 43 2.13 -3.29 -8.42
CA VAL A 43 2.09 -2.62 -9.73
C VAL A 43 3.42 -1.89 -9.90
N GLY A 44 3.96 -1.75 -11.09
CA GLY A 44 5.35 -1.27 -11.28
C GLY A 44 5.62 0.21 -10.99
N TRP A 45 4.84 0.85 -10.10
CA TRP A 45 5.02 2.25 -9.70
C TRP A 45 6.00 2.36 -8.54
N THR A 46 6.76 3.46 -8.49
CA THR A 46 7.87 3.56 -7.52
C THR A 46 7.35 3.62 -6.06
N ASP A 47 6.20 4.25 -5.81
CA ASP A 47 5.57 4.35 -4.47
C ASP A 47 5.18 2.96 -3.92
N ILE A 48 4.49 2.16 -4.73
CA ILE A 48 4.06 0.81 -4.32
C ILE A 48 5.25 -0.15 -4.22
N THR A 49 6.25 -0.01 -5.09
CA THR A 49 7.51 -0.77 -4.98
C THR A 49 8.24 -0.41 -3.67
N ALA A 50 8.24 0.86 -3.26
CA ALA A 50 8.86 1.30 -2.00
C ALA A 50 8.13 0.75 -0.76
N THR A 51 6.79 0.87 -0.71
CA THR A 51 5.98 0.38 0.43
C THR A 51 5.98 -1.15 0.54
N THR A 52 5.98 -1.85 -0.60
CA THR A 52 6.13 -3.31 -0.65
C THR A 52 7.53 -3.74 -0.24
N ALA A 53 8.58 -3.02 -0.65
CA ALA A 53 9.94 -3.29 -0.18
C ALA A 53 10.11 -3.12 1.34
N LEU A 54 9.56 -2.04 1.93
CA LEU A 54 9.55 -1.84 3.38
C LEU A 54 8.85 -2.98 4.11
N THR A 55 7.66 -3.35 3.64
CA THR A 55 6.85 -4.39 4.27
C THR A 55 7.53 -5.75 4.17
N THR A 56 8.13 -6.07 3.02
CA THR A 56 8.81 -7.35 2.82
C THR A 56 10.14 -7.44 3.58
N GLU A 57 10.90 -6.34 3.75
CA GLU A 57 12.08 -6.33 4.65
C GLU A 57 11.67 -6.65 6.09
N VAL A 58 10.54 -6.13 6.56
CA VAL A 58 10.02 -6.43 7.91
C VAL A 58 9.54 -7.87 8.02
N LEU A 59 8.80 -8.38 7.03
CA LEU A 59 8.33 -9.78 7.01
C LEU A 59 9.48 -10.78 6.99
N ASP A 60 10.49 -10.55 6.14
CA ASP A 60 11.68 -11.41 6.07
C ASP A 60 12.44 -11.39 7.40
N ALA A 61 12.56 -10.21 8.04
CA ALA A 61 13.17 -10.06 9.35
C ALA A 61 12.37 -10.74 10.49
N LEU A 62 11.07 -10.95 10.30
CA LEU A 62 10.20 -11.75 11.17
C LEU A 62 10.28 -13.26 10.87
N GLY A 63 11.03 -13.66 9.83
CA GLY A 63 11.21 -15.06 9.42
C GLY A 63 10.15 -15.59 8.45
N TYR A 64 9.33 -14.73 7.85
CA TYR A 64 8.43 -15.11 6.75
C TYR A 64 9.20 -15.13 5.43
N ASP A 65 8.72 -15.92 4.47
CA ASP A 65 9.12 -15.80 3.08
C ASP A 65 8.18 -14.81 2.38
N THR A 66 8.71 -14.05 1.42
CA THR A 66 7.90 -13.14 0.60
C THR A 66 8.10 -13.41 -0.88
N ARG A 67 7.00 -13.34 -1.63
CA ARG A 67 7.02 -13.35 -3.10
C ARG A 67 6.30 -12.11 -3.59
N VAL A 68 6.94 -11.36 -4.47
CA VAL A 68 6.36 -10.18 -5.11
C VAL A 68 6.26 -10.44 -6.61
N ASP A 69 5.06 -10.32 -7.18
CA ASP A 69 4.86 -10.39 -8.62
C ASP A 69 4.33 -9.05 -9.13
N THR A 70 5.04 -8.47 -10.10
CA THR A 70 4.60 -7.24 -10.76
C THR A 70 3.49 -7.55 -11.77
N VAL A 71 2.30 -6.99 -11.54
CA VAL A 71 1.07 -7.22 -12.34
C VAL A 71 0.29 -5.91 -12.49
N SER A 72 -0.66 -5.86 -13.43
CA SER A 72 -1.59 -4.72 -13.53
C SER A 72 -2.66 -4.77 -12.44
N VAL A 73 -3.29 -3.63 -12.13
CA VAL A 73 -4.34 -3.52 -11.09
C VAL A 73 -5.46 -4.57 -11.29
N PRO A 74 -6.04 -4.79 -12.49
CA PRO A 74 -7.09 -5.78 -12.66
C PRO A 74 -6.62 -7.21 -12.38
N ILE A 75 -5.35 -7.52 -12.70
CA ILE A 75 -4.74 -8.83 -12.43
C ILE A 75 -4.45 -9.00 -10.94
N ALA A 76 -4.05 -7.95 -10.22
CA ALA A 76 -3.89 -8.00 -8.77
C ALA A 76 -5.20 -8.41 -8.08
N TYR A 77 -6.32 -7.76 -8.41
CA TYR A 77 -7.64 -8.09 -7.84
C TYR A 77 -8.15 -9.47 -8.27
N SER A 78 -8.01 -9.82 -9.55
CA SER A 78 -8.37 -11.16 -10.03
C SER A 78 -7.55 -12.26 -9.34
N GLY A 79 -6.25 -12.03 -9.17
CA GLY A 79 -5.34 -12.94 -8.48
C GLY A 79 -5.66 -13.08 -7.00
N MET A 80 -5.97 -11.99 -6.29
CA MET A 80 -6.45 -12.09 -4.89
C MET A 80 -7.74 -12.91 -4.79
N LYS A 81 -8.71 -12.68 -5.68
CA LYS A 81 -9.94 -13.48 -5.74
C LYS A 81 -9.68 -14.98 -5.97
N ASN A 82 -8.72 -15.31 -6.83
CA ASN A 82 -8.36 -16.69 -7.15
C ASN A 82 -7.41 -17.32 -6.12
N GLY A 83 -6.92 -16.52 -5.17
CA GLY A 83 -5.96 -16.95 -4.17
C GLY A 83 -4.54 -17.10 -4.72
N ASP A 84 -4.19 -16.44 -5.82
CA ASP A 84 -2.82 -16.34 -6.36
C ASP A 84 -1.96 -15.35 -5.58
N PHE A 85 -2.59 -14.28 -5.07
CA PHE A 85 -1.99 -13.25 -4.22
C PHE A 85 -2.71 -13.16 -2.88
N ASP A 86 -1.98 -12.74 -1.85
CA ASP A 86 -2.50 -12.54 -0.51
C ASP A 86 -2.70 -11.06 -0.18
N VAL A 87 -1.80 -10.19 -0.65
CA VAL A 87 -1.72 -8.78 -0.26
C VAL A 87 -1.51 -7.87 -1.47
N PHE A 88 -2.16 -6.71 -1.46
CA PHE A 88 -1.90 -5.58 -2.35
C PHE A 88 -1.90 -4.29 -1.51
N LEU A 89 -0.82 -3.52 -1.52
CA LEU A 89 -0.68 -2.31 -0.68
C LEU A 89 -1.12 -1.02 -1.40
N GLY A 90 -1.46 -1.09 -2.69
CA GLY A 90 -1.61 0.07 -3.56
C GLY A 90 -3.04 0.37 -3.98
N ASN A 91 -4.04 0.18 -3.11
CA ASN A 91 -5.42 0.51 -3.45
C ASN A 91 -5.69 2.01 -3.25
N TRP A 92 -5.52 2.79 -4.31
CA TRP A 92 -5.75 4.24 -4.35
C TRP A 92 -7.24 4.56 -4.47
N MET A 93 -7.83 5.18 -3.44
CA MET A 93 -9.22 5.62 -3.45
C MET A 93 -9.30 7.15 -3.57
N PRO A 94 -10.27 7.70 -4.32
CA PRO A 94 -11.42 7.00 -4.92
C PRO A 94 -11.19 6.41 -6.33
N SER A 95 -10.06 6.69 -6.98
CA SER A 95 -9.85 6.36 -8.40
C SER A 95 -9.96 4.87 -8.73
N MET A 96 -9.55 3.98 -7.83
CA MET A 96 -9.70 2.52 -8.02
C MET A 96 -11.08 1.95 -7.65
N ALA A 97 -12.08 2.77 -7.31
CA ALA A 97 -13.40 2.28 -6.87
C ALA A 97 -14.04 1.33 -7.89
N SER A 98 -14.03 1.69 -9.19
CA SER A 98 -14.62 0.89 -10.27
C SER A 98 -13.99 -0.50 -10.43
N ILE A 99 -12.71 -0.64 -10.06
CA ILE A 99 -11.98 -1.91 -10.10
C ILE A 99 -12.16 -2.68 -8.80
N SER A 100 -11.96 -2.01 -7.66
CA SER A 100 -11.79 -2.65 -6.35
C SER A 100 -13.10 -2.94 -5.62
N ASP A 101 -14.08 -2.02 -5.68
CA ASP A 101 -15.34 -2.15 -4.95
C ASP A 101 -16.13 -3.41 -5.36
N PRO A 102 -16.21 -3.82 -6.65
CA PRO A 102 -16.88 -5.06 -7.01
C PRO A 102 -16.33 -6.31 -6.29
N TYR A 103 -15.02 -6.37 -6.01
CA TYR A 103 -14.41 -7.50 -5.31
C TYR A 103 -14.66 -7.45 -3.81
N VAL A 104 -14.65 -6.24 -3.23
CA VAL A 104 -14.92 -5.98 -1.82
C VAL A 104 -16.39 -6.26 -1.49
N GLU A 105 -17.31 -5.76 -2.29
CA GLU A 105 -18.76 -5.97 -2.11
C GLU A 105 -19.16 -7.45 -2.27
N GLN A 106 -18.46 -8.20 -3.13
CA GLN A 106 -18.63 -9.65 -3.27
C GLN A 106 -17.99 -10.45 -2.12
N GLY A 107 -17.21 -9.82 -1.24
CA GLY A 107 -16.49 -10.49 -0.16
C GLY A 107 -15.37 -11.41 -0.66
N THR A 108 -14.78 -11.09 -1.81
CA THR A 108 -13.65 -11.85 -2.40
C THR A 108 -12.29 -11.21 -2.11
N VAL A 109 -12.29 -9.94 -1.70
CA VAL A 109 -11.14 -9.15 -1.28
C VAL A 109 -11.57 -8.34 -0.06
N ASP A 110 -10.70 -8.25 0.94
CA ASP A 110 -10.91 -7.38 2.10
C ASP A 110 -10.12 -6.08 1.92
N ARG A 111 -10.71 -4.95 2.29
CA ARG A 111 -10.03 -3.65 2.38
C ARG A 111 -9.77 -3.37 3.86
N LEU A 112 -8.49 -3.28 4.23
CA LEU A 112 -8.06 -2.99 5.60
C LEU A 112 -8.00 -1.47 5.82
N ASN A 113 -7.24 -1.02 6.83
CA ASN A 113 -7.04 0.39 7.13
C ASN A 113 -6.34 1.13 5.98
N ALA A 114 -6.54 2.45 5.95
CA ALA A 114 -5.71 3.34 5.14
C ALA A 114 -4.26 3.21 5.59
N ASN A 115 -3.37 2.95 4.64
CA ASN A 115 -1.93 2.92 4.88
C ASN A 115 -1.28 4.27 4.53
N LEU A 116 -1.89 5.10 3.69
CA LEU A 116 -1.43 6.46 3.39
C LEU A 116 -2.61 7.42 3.26
N GLU A 117 -2.52 8.59 3.90
CA GLU A 117 -3.49 9.68 3.79
C GLU A 117 -2.82 10.96 3.24
N GLY A 118 -3.62 11.84 2.65
CA GLY A 118 -3.15 13.13 2.15
C GLY A 118 -2.47 13.06 0.77
N ALA A 119 -2.59 11.93 0.10
CA ALA A 119 -2.14 11.78 -1.28
C ALA A 119 -3.05 12.58 -2.24
N LYS A 120 -2.63 12.68 -3.50
CA LYS A 120 -3.45 13.25 -4.58
C LYS A 120 -3.18 12.53 -5.89
N TYR A 121 -4.15 12.51 -6.80
CA TYR A 121 -3.99 11.92 -8.12
C TYR A 121 -4.96 12.54 -9.12
N THR A 122 -4.45 13.26 -10.13
CA THR A 122 -5.26 13.91 -11.17
C THR A 122 -4.40 14.28 -12.38
N LEU A 123 -4.97 15.00 -13.35
CA LEU A 123 -4.24 15.53 -14.50
C LEU A 123 -3.33 16.70 -14.12
N ALA A 124 -2.14 16.72 -14.72
CA ALA A 124 -1.14 17.76 -14.55
C ALA A 124 -0.53 18.17 -15.90
N VAL A 125 0.06 19.36 -15.90
CA VAL A 125 0.79 19.93 -17.04
C VAL A 125 2.12 20.52 -16.56
N PRO A 126 3.13 20.69 -17.44
CA PRO A 126 4.30 21.50 -17.09
C PRO A 126 3.92 22.93 -16.70
N GLN A 127 4.66 23.55 -15.79
CA GLN A 127 4.33 24.88 -15.26
C GLN A 127 4.22 25.96 -16.35
N TYR A 128 5.04 25.90 -17.40
CA TYR A 128 4.96 26.85 -18.51
C TYR A 128 3.65 26.75 -19.31
N VAL A 129 3.00 25.59 -19.31
CA VAL A 129 1.67 25.38 -19.93
C VAL A 129 0.58 25.98 -19.05
N TYR A 130 0.70 25.78 -17.74
CA TYR A 130 -0.19 26.39 -16.75
C TYR A 130 -0.11 27.92 -16.77
N ASP A 131 1.11 28.47 -16.80
CA ASP A 131 1.37 29.91 -16.91
C ASP A 131 0.87 30.50 -18.23
N ALA A 132 0.73 29.68 -19.27
CA ALA A 132 0.13 30.06 -20.55
C ALA A 132 -1.42 30.08 -20.52
N GLY A 133 -2.05 29.67 -19.42
CA GLY A 133 -3.49 29.79 -19.18
C GLY A 133 -4.24 28.48 -19.04
N VAL A 134 -3.58 27.31 -19.15
CA VAL A 134 -4.22 26.00 -18.98
C VAL A 134 -4.25 25.64 -17.50
N THR A 135 -5.32 26.03 -16.81
CA THR A 135 -5.43 25.87 -15.34
C THR A 135 -6.54 24.91 -14.93
N ASN A 136 -7.43 24.59 -15.85
CA ASN A 136 -8.55 23.68 -15.68
C ASN A 136 -8.54 22.62 -16.79
N VAL A 137 -9.04 21.42 -16.52
CA VAL A 137 -9.18 20.36 -17.54
C VAL A 137 -10.05 20.82 -18.71
N ALA A 138 -11.04 21.68 -18.47
CA ALA A 138 -11.87 22.28 -19.51
C ALA A 138 -11.08 23.16 -20.51
N ASP A 139 -9.91 23.67 -20.12
CA ASP A 139 -9.09 24.51 -20.99
C ASP A 139 -8.39 23.68 -22.08
N LEU A 140 -8.22 22.36 -21.88
CA LEU A 140 -7.49 21.50 -22.81
C LEU A 140 -8.07 21.53 -24.23
N ALA A 141 -9.40 21.48 -24.36
CA ALA A 141 -10.10 21.45 -25.65
C ALA A 141 -9.86 22.68 -26.52
N ASP A 142 -9.50 23.83 -25.92
CA ASP A 142 -9.14 25.05 -26.65
C ASP A 142 -7.70 25.01 -27.21
N HIS A 143 -6.92 23.98 -26.86
CA HIS A 143 -5.49 23.84 -27.16
C HIS A 143 -5.13 22.51 -27.84
N THR A 144 -6.07 21.92 -28.58
CA THR A 144 -5.92 20.61 -29.27
C THR A 144 -4.68 20.51 -30.15
N GLU A 145 -4.31 21.58 -30.88
CA GLU A 145 -3.11 21.59 -31.73
C GLU A 145 -1.81 21.54 -30.90
N GLN A 146 -1.73 22.27 -29.78
CA GLN A 146 -0.55 22.31 -28.94
C GLN A 146 -0.31 20.96 -28.23
N PHE A 147 -1.37 20.30 -27.78
CA PHE A 147 -1.30 19.01 -27.10
C PHE A 147 -1.27 17.81 -28.05
N ASP A 148 -1.34 18.04 -29.37
CA ASP A 148 -1.60 17.00 -30.37
C ASP A 148 -2.87 16.16 -30.07
N SER A 149 -3.81 16.73 -29.31
CA SER A 149 -5.01 16.05 -28.75
C SER A 149 -4.68 14.76 -27.99
N LYS A 150 -3.60 14.77 -27.20
CA LYS A 150 -3.12 13.60 -26.44
C LYS A 150 -3.08 13.83 -24.94
N ILE A 151 -3.49 12.81 -24.20
CA ILE A 151 -3.32 12.73 -22.75
C ILE A 151 -2.41 11.54 -22.44
N TYR A 152 -1.35 11.76 -21.67
CA TYR A 152 -0.34 10.75 -21.38
C TYR A 152 -0.63 10.05 -20.06
N GLY A 153 -1.01 8.79 -20.16
CA GLY A 153 -1.21 7.90 -19.03
C GLY A 153 0.03 7.07 -18.70
N ILE A 154 -0.17 6.09 -17.83
CA ILE A 154 0.83 5.07 -17.47
C ILE A 154 0.44 3.72 -18.08
N GLU A 155 0.58 2.60 -17.40
CA GLU A 155 0.32 1.28 -17.98
C GLU A 155 -1.16 0.97 -18.23
N ALA A 156 -1.42 0.09 -19.20
CA ALA A 156 -2.76 -0.40 -19.49
C ALA A 156 -3.38 -1.11 -18.27
N GLY A 157 -4.63 -0.73 -17.95
CA GLY A 157 -5.35 -1.23 -16.79
C GLY A 157 -5.12 -0.43 -15.50
N ASN A 158 -4.30 0.63 -15.55
CA ASN A 158 -4.28 1.64 -14.49
C ASN A 158 -5.65 2.36 -14.40
N ASP A 159 -6.03 2.72 -13.17
CA ASP A 159 -7.27 3.41 -12.85
C ASP A 159 -7.34 4.83 -13.44
N GLY A 160 -6.27 5.62 -13.38
CA GLY A 160 -6.22 6.95 -14.02
C GLY A 160 -6.36 6.88 -15.54
N ASN A 161 -5.73 5.89 -16.20
CA ASN A 161 -5.93 5.63 -17.62
C ASN A 161 -7.40 5.30 -17.94
N MET A 162 -8.06 4.48 -17.11
CA MET A 162 -9.48 4.17 -17.28
C MET A 162 -10.36 5.40 -17.12
N LEU A 163 -10.08 6.25 -16.12
CA LEU A 163 -10.81 7.52 -15.91
C LEU A 163 -10.63 8.48 -17.09
N ILE A 164 -9.43 8.59 -17.66
CA ILE A 164 -9.19 9.38 -18.87
C ILE A 164 -9.97 8.81 -20.05
N GLN A 165 -10.00 7.48 -20.20
CA GLN A 165 -10.78 6.85 -21.28
C GLN A 165 -12.28 7.13 -21.10
N ASP A 166 -12.81 7.07 -19.89
CA ASP A 166 -14.20 7.42 -19.60
C ASP A 166 -14.48 8.90 -19.94
N MET A 167 -13.56 9.82 -19.61
CA MET A 167 -13.69 11.24 -20.00
C MET A 167 -13.76 11.42 -21.52
N ILE A 168 -12.95 10.69 -22.28
CA ILE A 168 -12.95 10.73 -23.75
C ILE A 168 -14.26 10.12 -24.29
N ASP A 169 -14.65 8.94 -23.81
CA ASP A 169 -15.85 8.24 -24.26
C ASP A 169 -17.15 9.05 -23.99
N ASP A 170 -17.16 9.81 -22.90
CA ASP A 170 -18.27 10.70 -22.52
C ASP A 170 -18.26 12.07 -23.25
N ASP A 171 -17.24 12.36 -24.06
CA ASP A 171 -16.96 13.71 -24.59
C ASP A 171 -16.93 14.77 -23.48
N ALA A 172 -16.44 14.38 -22.30
CA ALA A 172 -16.32 15.26 -21.16
C ALA A 172 -15.32 16.37 -21.49
N PHE A 173 -15.67 17.61 -21.13
CA PHE A 173 -14.81 18.78 -21.36
C PHE A 173 -14.44 19.03 -22.85
N GLY A 174 -15.14 18.39 -23.80
CA GLY A 174 -14.83 18.47 -25.23
C GLY A 174 -13.63 17.61 -25.65
N LEU A 175 -13.34 16.54 -24.90
CA LEU A 175 -12.20 15.66 -25.13
C LEU A 175 -12.51 14.45 -26.03
N GLY A 176 -13.71 14.36 -26.63
CA GLY A 176 -14.15 13.15 -27.34
C GLY A 176 -13.30 12.71 -28.54
N ASP A 177 -12.54 13.64 -29.13
CA ASP A 177 -11.60 13.35 -30.23
C ASP A 177 -10.13 13.19 -29.75
N TRP A 178 -9.89 13.15 -28.44
CA TRP A 178 -8.55 12.99 -27.87
C TRP A 178 -8.12 11.53 -27.80
N GLU A 179 -6.80 11.32 -27.74
CA GLU A 179 -6.19 10.01 -27.63
C GLU A 179 -5.50 9.86 -26.26
N LEU A 180 -5.84 8.79 -25.54
CA LEU A 180 -5.04 8.33 -24.40
C LEU A 180 -3.79 7.61 -24.92
N ILE A 181 -2.61 8.09 -24.50
CA ILE A 181 -1.33 7.44 -24.75
C ILE A 181 -0.93 6.63 -23.52
N ASP A 182 -1.00 5.31 -23.61
CA ASP A 182 -0.58 4.39 -22.55
C ASP A 182 0.89 3.97 -22.69
N SER A 183 1.58 3.84 -21.56
CA SER A 183 2.97 3.37 -21.48
C SER A 183 3.29 2.72 -20.12
N SER A 184 3.91 3.47 -19.23
CA SER A 184 4.23 3.15 -17.84
C SER A 184 4.61 4.43 -17.11
N GLU A 185 4.73 4.42 -15.78
CA GLU A 185 5.29 5.56 -15.02
C GLU A 185 6.61 6.05 -15.64
N ALA A 186 7.56 5.13 -15.85
CA ALA A 186 8.86 5.46 -16.44
C ALA A 186 8.74 6.02 -17.87
N GLY A 187 7.82 5.49 -18.68
CA GLY A 187 7.56 5.96 -20.05
C GLY A 187 6.98 7.37 -20.07
N MET A 188 5.96 7.62 -19.26
CA MET A 188 5.32 8.93 -19.09
C MET A 188 6.33 9.98 -18.62
N LEU A 189 7.14 9.67 -17.59
CA LEU A 189 8.17 10.60 -17.07
C LEU A 189 9.29 10.86 -18.08
N ALA A 190 9.66 9.86 -18.90
CA ALA A 190 10.62 10.06 -19.98
C ALA A 190 10.08 11.02 -21.04
N GLU A 191 8.80 10.90 -21.40
CA GLU A 191 8.14 11.82 -22.32
C GLU A 191 8.03 13.23 -21.72
N LEU A 192 7.64 13.36 -20.44
CA LEU A 192 7.61 14.63 -19.72
C LEU A 192 8.95 15.34 -19.73
N ARG A 193 10.05 14.61 -19.48
CA ARG A 193 11.41 15.15 -19.55
C ARG A 193 11.79 15.61 -20.95
N SER A 194 11.47 14.81 -21.96
CA SER A 194 11.74 15.10 -23.37
C SER A 194 10.98 16.35 -23.83
N ARG A 195 9.67 16.43 -23.57
CA ARG A 195 8.80 17.55 -23.94
C ARG A 195 9.14 18.83 -23.18
N SER A 196 9.31 18.75 -21.86
CA SER A 196 9.71 19.90 -21.03
C SER A 196 11.02 20.53 -21.49
N SER A 197 11.99 19.73 -21.97
CA SER A 197 13.27 20.26 -22.48
C SER A 197 13.14 21.07 -23.78
N ARG A 198 12.03 20.93 -24.49
CA ARG A 198 11.71 21.61 -25.74
C ARG A 198 10.54 22.58 -25.61
N GLU A 199 9.98 22.73 -24.40
CA GLU A 199 8.75 23.47 -24.13
C GLU A 199 7.54 22.98 -24.95
N ASP A 200 7.53 21.70 -25.34
CA ASP A 200 6.39 21.06 -26.03
C ASP A 200 5.26 20.82 -25.02
N TRP A 201 4.01 21.11 -25.37
CA TRP A 201 2.91 20.95 -24.41
C TRP A 201 2.59 19.48 -24.13
N MET A 202 2.18 19.19 -22.89
CA MET A 202 1.85 17.85 -22.42
C MET A 202 0.84 17.93 -21.28
N VAL A 203 -0.19 17.10 -21.32
CA VAL A 203 -1.05 16.81 -20.17
C VAL A 203 -0.90 15.34 -19.82
N PHE A 204 -0.75 15.03 -18.54
CA PHE A 204 -0.38 13.70 -18.06
C PHE A 204 -0.96 13.40 -16.67
N LEU A 205 -0.92 12.15 -16.26
CA LEU A 205 -1.29 11.75 -14.89
C LEU A 205 -0.21 12.18 -13.89
N GLY A 206 -0.58 13.03 -12.92
CA GLY A 206 0.29 13.46 -11.82
C GLY A 206 -0.25 13.02 -10.46
N TRP A 207 0.65 12.74 -9.52
CA TRP A 207 0.30 12.37 -8.14
C TRP A 207 1.31 12.85 -7.11
N GLU A 208 0.86 12.89 -5.86
CA GLU A 208 1.68 13.04 -4.66
C GLU A 208 1.35 11.91 -3.68
N PRO A 209 2.35 11.28 -3.04
CA PRO A 209 3.78 11.59 -3.10
C PRO A 209 4.42 11.07 -4.40
N HIS A 210 5.38 11.81 -4.97
CA HIS A 210 6.24 11.35 -6.07
C HIS A 210 7.38 12.36 -6.33
N PRO A 211 8.62 11.93 -6.64
CA PRO A 211 9.74 12.82 -6.98
C PRO A 211 9.51 13.75 -8.18
N MET A 212 8.49 13.50 -9.00
CA MET A 212 8.13 14.39 -10.12
C MET A 212 7.82 15.82 -9.64
N ASN A 213 7.24 15.96 -8.44
CA ASN A 213 6.84 17.25 -7.87
C ASN A 213 8.04 18.11 -7.44
N THR A 214 9.24 17.52 -7.38
CA THR A 214 10.50 18.23 -7.10
C THR A 214 11.42 18.27 -8.31
N ASN A 215 11.36 17.24 -9.16
CA ASN A 215 12.26 17.08 -10.30
C ASN A 215 11.76 17.77 -11.57
N PHE A 216 10.48 18.10 -11.63
CA PHE A 216 9.85 18.87 -12.70
C PHE A 216 9.04 20.03 -12.13
N ASP A 217 9.01 21.13 -12.87
CA ASP A 217 8.12 22.25 -12.58
C ASP A 217 6.76 21.96 -13.24
N ILE A 218 5.78 21.53 -12.44
CA ILE A 218 4.47 21.04 -12.90
C ILE A 218 3.36 21.67 -12.07
N ALA A 219 2.18 21.76 -12.67
CA ALA A 219 0.96 22.19 -12.03
C ALA A 219 -0.18 21.21 -12.27
N TYR A 220 -1.01 21.02 -11.25
CA TYR A 220 -2.20 20.19 -11.31
C TYR A 220 -3.39 20.98 -11.86
N LEU A 221 -4.19 20.36 -12.72
CA LEU A 221 -5.37 20.99 -13.30
C LEU A 221 -6.59 20.82 -12.39
N GLU A 222 -7.37 21.89 -12.26
CA GLU A 222 -8.68 21.87 -11.59
C GLU A 222 -9.79 21.32 -12.51
N GLY A 223 -10.97 21.03 -11.95
CA GLY A 223 -12.18 20.74 -12.73
C GLY A 223 -12.40 19.28 -13.10
N ALA A 224 -11.53 18.36 -12.65
CA ALA A 224 -11.65 16.92 -12.88
C ALA A 224 -12.42 16.17 -11.78
N ASP A 225 -13.15 16.90 -10.92
CA ASP A 225 -13.70 16.39 -9.65
C ASP A 225 -14.64 15.19 -9.84
N ASP A 226 -15.43 15.16 -10.91
CA ASP A 226 -16.37 14.07 -11.20
C ASP A 226 -15.67 12.76 -11.61
N TYR A 227 -14.39 12.83 -11.99
CA TYR A 227 -13.60 11.68 -12.46
C TYR A 227 -12.52 11.28 -11.44
N PHE A 228 -11.65 12.22 -11.05
CA PHE A 228 -10.53 11.97 -10.14
C PHE A 228 -10.86 12.24 -8.67
N GLY A 229 -11.99 12.90 -8.38
CA GLY A 229 -12.37 13.32 -7.04
C GLY A 229 -12.00 14.78 -6.72
N PRO A 230 -12.60 15.35 -5.67
CA PRO A 230 -12.42 16.76 -5.30
C PRO A 230 -11.00 17.06 -4.80
N ASN A 231 -10.68 18.35 -4.66
CA ASN A 231 -9.41 18.84 -4.14
C ASN A 231 -8.19 18.34 -4.93
N LEU A 232 -8.25 18.44 -6.26
CA LEU A 232 -7.21 17.95 -7.18
C LEU A 232 -7.00 16.44 -7.06
N GLY A 233 -8.10 15.69 -6.93
CA GLY A 233 -8.06 14.24 -6.76
C GLY A 233 -7.45 13.81 -5.43
N GLY A 234 -7.84 14.46 -4.33
CA GLY A 234 -7.38 14.08 -3.00
C GLY A 234 -7.64 12.59 -2.73
N ALA A 235 -6.58 11.87 -2.39
CA ALA A 235 -6.55 10.41 -2.39
C ALA A 235 -6.11 9.82 -1.05
N THR A 236 -6.51 8.58 -0.82
CA THR A 236 -6.11 7.75 0.32
C THR A 236 -5.77 6.36 -0.19
N VAL A 237 -4.65 5.80 0.24
CA VAL A 237 -4.19 4.47 -0.17
C VAL A 237 -4.51 3.46 0.92
N TYR A 238 -5.05 2.32 0.53
CA TYR A 238 -5.47 1.26 1.44
C TYR A 238 -4.68 -0.03 1.19
N THR A 239 -4.53 -0.80 2.26
CA THR A 239 -4.07 -2.19 2.17
C THR A 239 -5.26 -3.09 1.85
N ASN A 240 -5.12 -3.95 0.85
CA ASN A 240 -6.09 -4.97 0.49
C ASN A 240 -5.49 -6.37 0.66
N THR A 241 -6.35 -7.33 1.01
CA THR A 241 -5.97 -8.74 1.08
C THR A 241 -6.99 -9.61 0.37
N ARG A 242 -6.62 -10.84 -0.01
CA ARG A 242 -7.64 -11.84 -0.37
C ARG A 242 -8.60 -12.05 0.81
N ALA A 243 -9.82 -12.50 0.49
CA ALA A 243 -10.85 -12.73 1.51
C ALA A 243 -10.36 -13.64 2.66
N ASN A 244 -10.67 -13.22 3.88
CA ASN A 244 -10.37 -13.90 5.15
C ASN A 244 -8.87 -14.07 5.48
N TYR A 245 -7.97 -13.36 4.78
CA TYR A 245 -6.52 -13.52 5.00
C TYR A 245 -6.09 -13.09 6.40
N VAL A 246 -6.69 -12.02 6.94
CA VAL A 246 -6.37 -11.50 8.28
C VAL A 246 -6.82 -12.48 9.36
N GLU A 247 -7.91 -13.21 9.17
CA GLU A 247 -8.37 -14.25 10.09
C GLU A 247 -7.51 -15.51 9.99
N GLU A 248 -7.16 -15.93 8.77
CA GLU A 248 -6.34 -17.11 8.51
C GLU A 248 -4.90 -16.92 9.01
N CYS A 249 -4.31 -15.77 8.71
CA CYS A 249 -2.92 -15.42 8.97
C CYS A 249 -2.83 -14.26 9.97
N GLY A 250 -3.46 -14.43 11.13
CA GLY A 250 -3.64 -13.39 12.16
C GLY A 250 -2.42 -12.56 12.52
N ASN A 251 -1.23 -13.16 12.58
CA ASN A 251 -0.01 -12.41 12.89
C ASN A 251 0.43 -11.47 11.74
N VAL A 252 0.40 -11.95 10.49
CA VAL A 252 0.66 -11.10 9.32
C VAL A 252 -0.46 -10.07 9.17
N GLY A 253 -1.71 -10.49 9.33
CA GLY A 253 -2.85 -9.57 9.32
C GLY A 253 -2.75 -8.47 10.38
N LYS A 254 -2.16 -8.75 11.55
CA LYS A 254 -1.87 -7.73 12.57
C LYS A 254 -0.84 -6.72 12.09
N LEU A 255 0.28 -7.17 11.49
CA LEU A 255 1.25 -6.27 10.86
C LEU A 255 0.57 -5.39 9.81
N LEU A 256 -0.16 -5.99 8.86
CA LEU A 256 -0.81 -5.27 7.75
C LEU A 256 -1.81 -4.20 8.24
N ASN A 257 -2.52 -4.46 9.34
CA ASN A 257 -3.43 -3.48 9.94
C ASN A 257 -2.71 -2.36 10.69
N ASN A 258 -1.49 -2.60 11.16
CA ASN A 258 -0.66 -1.62 11.84
C ASN A 258 0.17 -0.78 10.84
N LEU A 259 0.35 -1.24 9.60
CA LEU A 259 1.12 -0.51 8.58
C LEU A 259 0.48 0.85 8.32
N SER A 260 1.33 1.87 8.37
CA SER A 260 1.01 3.23 8.01
C SER A 260 2.29 3.90 7.51
N PHE A 261 2.17 4.53 6.36
CA PHE A 261 3.19 5.26 5.64
C PHE A 261 2.86 6.75 5.69
N THR A 262 3.85 7.58 5.35
CA THR A 262 3.71 9.02 5.27
C THR A 262 4.23 9.51 3.93
N LEU A 263 3.70 10.64 3.46
CA LEU A 263 4.17 11.28 2.22
C LEU A 263 5.68 11.54 2.26
N GLU A 264 6.22 11.91 3.43
CA GLU A 264 7.67 12.12 3.62
C GLU A 264 8.47 10.82 3.48
N MET A 265 8.00 9.73 4.11
CA MET A 265 8.63 8.42 4.02
C MET A 265 8.68 7.92 2.57
N GLU A 266 7.55 7.95 1.87
CA GLU A 266 7.47 7.46 0.50
C GLU A 266 8.29 8.34 -0.45
N ASN A 267 8.19 9.67 -0.36
CA ASN A 267 9.02 10.57 -1.19
C ASN A 267 10.52 10.33 -0.98
N GLN A 268 10.96 10.12 0.26
CA GLN A 268 12.37 9.83 0.54
C GLN A 268 12.82 8.53 -0.12
N LEU A 269 12.06 7.43 0.05
CA LEU A 269 12.41 6.15 -0.58
C LEU A 269 12.38 6.24 -2.11
N MET A 270 11.35 6.86 -2.68
CA MET A 270 11.24 7.02 -4.12
C MET A 270 12.40 7.84 -4.67
N GLY A 271 12.83 8.90 -4.00
CA GLY A 271 14.03 9.65 -4.38
C GLY A 271 15.27 8.76 -4.42
N THR A 272 15.51 7.96 -3.38
CA THR A 272 16.64 7.03 -3.34
C THR A 272 16.56 5.96 -4.45
N ILE A 273 15.37 5.48 -4.80
CA ILE A 273 15.19 4.48 -5.87
C ILE A 273 15.38 5.11 -7.25
N MET A 274 14.73 6.25 -7.51
CA MET A 274 14.66 6.85 -8.84
C MET A 274 15.86 7.72 -9.17
N ASP A 275 16.29 8.56 -8.23
CA ASP A 275 17.33 9.57 -8.46
C ASP A 275 18.72 9.00 -8.17
N ASP A 276 18.87 8.24 -7.09
CA ASP A 276 20.16 7.60 -6.74
C ASP A 276 20.34 6.22 -7.39
N GLY A 277 19.26 5.60 -7.88
CA GLY A 277 19.28 4.32 -8.58
C GLY A 277 19.50 3.12 -7.64
N GLU A 278 19.21 3.26 -6.35
CA GLU A 278 19.33 2.15 -5.40
C GLU A 278 18.26 1.09 -5.64
N LYS A 279 18.55 -0.17 -5.27
CA LYS A 279 17.54 -1.22 -5.36
C LYS A 279 16.48 -0.99 -4.26
N PRO A 280 15.18 -1.18 -4.56
CA PRO A 280 14.10 -0.91 -3.58
C PRO A 280 14.29 -1.56 -2.20
N ARG A 281 14.69 -2.83 -2.17
CA ARG A 281 14.95 -3.57 -0.92
C ARG A 281 16.14 -3.02 -0.14
N GLU A 282 17.20 -2.59 -0.84
CA GLU A 282 18.38 -1.98 -0.21
C GLU A 282 18.01 -0.61 0.37
N ALA A 283 17.26 0.21 -0.39
CA ALA A 283 16.76 1.51 0.05
C ALA A 283 15.81 1.38 1.26
N ALA A 284 14.88 0.43 1.22
CA ALA A 284 13.96 0.14 2.31
C ALA A 284 14.70 -0.29 3.58
N ARG A 285 15.69 -1.19 3.47
CA ARG A 285 16.52 -1.61 4.60
C ARG A 285 17.27 -0.43 5.20
N ALA A 286 17.91 0.40 4.37
CA ALA A 286 18.64 1.59 4.82
C ALA A 286 17.70 2.59 5.52
N TYR A 287 16.48 2.79 4.99
CA TYR A 287 15.49 3.63 5.61
C TYR A 287 15.07 3.13 6.99
N LEU A 288 14.76 1.82 7.13
CA LEU A 288 14.39 1.23 8.42
C LEU A 288 15.53 1.33 9.44
N GLN A 289 16.79 1.21 8.98
CA GLN A 289 17.96 1.42 9.83
C GLN A 289 18.10 2.86 10.32
N ALA A 290 17.82 3.83 9.44
CA ALA A 290 17.86 5.25 9.77
C ALA A 290 16.66 5.71 10.61
N ASN A 291 15.51 5.06 10.47
CA ASN A 291 14.24 5.43 11.09
C ASN A 291 13.62 4.28 11.91
N PRO A 292 14.35 3.69 12.89
CA PRO A 292 13.91 2.47 13.57
C PRO A 292 12.64 2.64 14.41
N ALA A 293 12.22 3.88 14.68
CA ALA A 293 11.00 4.20 15.42
C ALA A 293 9.71 3.80 14.69
N VAL A 294 9.72 3.73 13.34
CA VAL A 294 8.54 3.31 12.57
C VAL A 294 8.11 1.88 12.91
N LEU A 295 9.08 1.03 13.26
CA LEU A 295 8.87 -0.37 13.63
C LEU A 295 8.07 -0.52 14.92
N ASP A 296 8.13 0.45 15.84
CA ASP A 296 7.47 0.34 17.14
C ASP A 296 5.93 0.27 16.97
N GLY A 297 5.38 1.03 16.02
CA GLY A 297 3.97 0.99 15.66
C GLY A 297 3.60 -0.22 14.81
N TRP A 298 4.37 -0.47 13.74
CA TRP A 298 4.07 -1.58 12.82
C TRP A 298 4.12 -2.95 13.51
N LEU A 299 5.05 -3.15 14.44
CA LEU A 299 5.25 -4.43 15.14
C LEU A 299 4.49 -4.53 16.47
N GLU A 300 3.58 -3.61 16.77
CA GLU A 300 2.76 -3.69 17.98
C GLU A 300 1.88 -4.94 17.97
N GLY A 301 2.18 -5.87 18.88
CA GLY A 301 1.46 -7.16 18.97
C GLY A 301 1.79 -8.14 17.85
N VAL A 302 2.87 -7.93 17.11
CA VAL A 302 3.36 -8.82 16.04
C VAL A 302 4.49 -9.69 16.58
N SER A 303 4.46 -10.98 16.26
CA SER A 303 5.49 -11.97 16.56
C SER A 303 6.26 -12.40 15.30
N THR A 304 7.38 -13.08 15.48
CA THR A 304 8.06 -13.82 14.40
C THR A 304 7.20 -15.00 13.94
N VAL A 305 7.61 -15.66 12.85
CA VAL A 305 7.01 -16.91 12.37
C VAL A 305 6.98 -18.02 13.43
N ASP A 306 7.98 -18.03 14.33
CA ASP A 306 8.13 -18.99 15.43
C ASP A 306 7.41 -18.56 16.73
N GLY A 307 6.78 -17.38 16.73
CA GLY A 307 6.00 -16.87 17.86
C GLY A 307 6.76 -15.95 18.83
N GLU A 308 8.06 -15.74 18.63
CA GLU A 308 8.87 -14.84 19.46
C GLU A 308 8.47 -13.36 19.26
N PRO A 309 8.74 -12.45 20.21
CA PRO A 309 8.43 -11.03 20.04
C PRO A 309 9.06 -10.43 18.76
N GLY A 310 8.24 -9.82 17.91
CA GLY A 310 8.66 -9.37 16.58
C GLY A 310 9.63 -8.19 16.61
N LEU A 311 9.34 -7.16 17.39
CA LEU A 311 10.16 -5.93 17.44
C LEU A 311 11.64 -6.19 17.77
N PRO A 312 12.00 -6.95 18.84
CA PRO A 312 13.40 -7.28 19.10
C PRO A 312 14.04 -8.14 18.01
N ALA A 313 13.30 -9.06 17.41
CA ALA A 313 13.80 -9.93 16.35
C ALA A 313 14.13 -9.14 15.08
N VAL A 314 13.21 -8.26 14.65
CA VAL A 314 13.40 -7.39 13.48
C VAL A 314 14.54 -6.43 13.70
N LYS A 315 14.63 -5.77 14.87
CA LYS A 315 15.73 -4.86 15.17
C LYS A 315 17.09 -5.56 15.07
N LYS A 316 17.20 -6.76 15.64
CA LYS A 316 18.39 -7.60 15.51
C LYS A 316 18.70 -7.99 14.05
N ALA A 317 17.70 -8.37 13.26
CA ALA A 317 17.89 -8.78 11.87
C ALA A 317 18.26 -7.61 10.93
N LEU A 318 17.89 -6.38 11.30
CA LEU A 318 18.21 -5.15 10.59
C LEU A 318 19.46 -4.43 11.14
N ASP A 319 20.15 -5.01 12.12
CA ASP A 319 21.36 -4.43 12.75
C ASP A 319 21.12 -3.06 13.44
N ILE A 320 19.98 -2.89 14.12
CA ILE A 320 19.57 -1.69 14.89
C ILE A 320 19.30 -1.95 16.37
#